data_AF-A0A7Y4WKC8-F1
#
_entry.id   AF-A0A7Y4WKC8-F1
#
_cell.length_a   1.000
_cell.length_b   1.000
_cell.length_c   1.000
_cell.angle_alpha   90.00
_cell.angle_beta   90.00
_cell.angle_gamma   90.00
#
_symmetry.space_group_name_H-M   'P 1'
#
loop_
_entity.id
_entity.type
_entity.pdbx_description
1 polymer ?
#
loop_
_entity_poly.entity_id
_entity_poly.type
_entity_poly.pdbx_seq_one_letter_code
_entity_poly.pdbx_strand_id
1 'polypeptide(L)'
;MNRIRTFLASLAVAVFVLAAPRAAAGASAADPAASDTRGRVVILGFDGADARTVRELMAKEPGRYPTFEKLASSGTFAPLEVVAPTESPVSWASLNSGRNPAETGVPGFIRRELGGRSPAPNFGYIERKSKKLEDLEDAPIPLWTPAITAAVAGGGVFLAVLLLALLAFRRLAVAV
;
A
#
# COMPACT_ATOMS: atom_id res chain seq x y z
N MET A 1 -11.65 -53.10 -17.48
CA MET A 1 -11.30 -52.46 -16.18
C MET A 1 -9.81 -52.14 -16.02
N ASN A 2 -8.87 -53.04 -16.36
CA ASN A 2 -7.43 -52.79 -16.11
C ASN A 2 -6.78 -51.76 -17.05
N ARG A 3 -7.18 -51.68 -18.33
CA ARG A 3 -6.62 -50.72 -19.30
C ARG A 3 -6.99 -49.25 -19.04
N ILE A 4 -8.19 -49.01 -18.49
CA ILE A 4 -8.65 -47.66 -18.11
C ILE A 4 -7.93 -47.21 -16.83
N ARG A 5 -7.74 -48.12 -15.86
CA ARG A 5 -6.99 -47.83 -14.62
C ARG A 5 -5.51 -47.54 -14.89
N THR A 6 -4.87 -48.28 -15.79
CA THR A 6 -3.47 -48.00 -16.16
C THR A 6 -3.32 -46.71 -16.97
N PHE A 7 -4.27 -46.38 -17.84
CA PHE A 7 -4.28 -45.10 -18.56
C PHE A 7 -4.54 -43.91 -17.63
N LEU A 8 -5.45 -44.05 -16.66
CA LEU A 8 -5.71 -43.03 -15.64
C LEU A 8 -4.51 -42.82 -14.71
N ALA A 9 -3.81 -43.89 -14.32
CA ALA A 9 -2.60 -43.79 -13.51
C ALA A 9 -1.45 -43.10 -14.26
N SER A 10 -1.28 -43.40 -15.56
CA SER A 10 -0.23 -42.78 -16.38
C SER A 10 -0.55 -41.33 -16.78
N LEU A 11 -1.82 -40.99 -16.99
CA LEU A 11 -2.26 -39.61 -17.22
C LEU A 11 -2.17 -38.75 -15.95
N ALA A 12 -2.53 -39.30 -14.78
CA ALA A 12 -2.37 -38.63 -13.50
C ALA A 12 -0.89 -38.37 -13.18
N VAL A 13 0.01 -39.32 -13.45
CA VAL A 13 1.46 -39.13 -13.29
C VAL A 13 2.00 -38.11 -14.29
N ALA A 14 1.55 -38.11 -15.55
CA ALA A 14 1.98 -37.12 -16.54
C ALA A 14 1.53 -35.69 -16.19
N VAL A 15 0.30 -35.52 -15.70
CA VAL A 15 -0.22 -34.23 -15.19
C VAL A 15 0.52 -33.82 -13.91
N PHE A 16 0.84 -34.75 -13.01
CA PHE A 16 1.59 -34.43 -11.79
C PHE A 16 3.05 -34.04 -12.09
N VAL A 17 3.68 -34.61 -13.12
CA VAL A 17 5.06 -34.27 -13.53
C VAL A 17 5.12 -32.96 -14.35
N LEU A 18 4.07 -32.63 -15.11
CA LEU A 18 3.97 -31.36 -15.86
C LEU A 18 3.39 -30.20 -15.04
N ALA A 19 2.58 -30.48 -14.02
CA ALA A 19 1.99 -29.50 -13.10
C ALA A 19 2.70 -29.43 -11.74
N ALA A 20 3.70 -30.27 -11.49
CA ALA A 20 4.62 -30.03 -10.38
C ALA A 20 5.22 -28.65 -10.62
N PRO A 21 5.03 -27.68 -9.71
CA PRO A 21 5.70 -26.41 -9.83
C PRO A 21 7.19 -26.77 -9.86
N ARG A 22 7.85 -26.60 -11.01
CA ARG A 22 9.29 -26.43 -11.03
C ARG A 22 9.49 -25.16 -10.23
N ALA A 23 9.69 -25.33 -8.93
CA ALA A 23 10.08 -24.30 -8.02
C ALA A 23 11.26 -23.62 -8.69
N ALA A 24 11.00 -22.47 -9.29
CA ALA A 24 12.03 -21.60 -9.80
C ALA A 24 12.92 -21.37 -8.60
N ALA A 25 14.13 -21.91 -8.69
CA ALA A 25 15.15 -21.82 -7.68
C ALA A 25 15.22 -20.36 -7.22
N GLY A 26 14.97 -20.16 -5.93
CA GLY A 26 15.35 -18.99 -5.16
C GLY A 26 15.29 -17.66 -5.89
N ALA A 27 14.11 -17.18 -6.26
CA ALA A 27 13.84 -15.78 -6.00
C ALA A 27 13.69 -15.68 -4.48
N SER A 28 14.82 -15.66 -3.76
CA SER A 28 14.85 -15.05 -2.44
C SER A 28 14.26 -13.67 -2.69
N ALA A 29 13.01 -13.45 -2.29
CA ALA A 29 12.57 -12.11 -1.98
C ALA A 29 13.67 -11.59 -1.07
N ALA A 30 14.46 -10.64 -1.55
CA ALA A 30 15.40 -9.93 -0.72
C ALA A 30 14.56 -9.48 0.47
N ASP A 31 14.83 -10.05 1.63
CA ASP A 31 14.17 -9.67 2.86
C ASP A 31 14.42 -8.16 2.98
N PRO A 32 13.42 -7.27 2.84
CA PRO A 32 13.67 -5.83 2.83
C PRO A 32 14.07 -5.34 4.24
N ALA A 33 14.33 -6.27 5.16
CA ALA A 33 14.78 -6.03 6.51
C ALA A 33 16.15 -6.68 6.74
N ALA A 34 17.17 -6.24 6.02
CA ALA A 34 18.44 -6.01 6.70
C ALA A 34 18.13 -5.00 7.81
N SER A 35 17.83 -5.51 9.00
CA SER A 35 17.36 -4.72 10.13
C SER A 35 18.43 -3.71 10.47
N ASP A 36 18.23 -2.45 10.07
CA ASP A 36 18.95 -1.33 10.67
C ASP A 36 18.78 -1.50 12.18
N THR A 37 19.89 -1.66 12.89
CA THR A 37 19.90 -1.82 14.36
C THR A 37 19.47 -0.54 15.07
N ARG A 38 19.29 0.55 14.32
CA ARG A 38 18.57 1.74 14.75
C ARG A 38 17.08 1.41 14.86
N GLY A 39 16.53 1.56 16.07
CA GLY A 39 15.10 1.41 16.29
C GLY A 39 14.27 2.24 15.30
N ARG A 40 13.09 1.74 14.95
CA ARG A 40 12.16 2.45 14.05
C ARG A 40 11.45 3.56 14.81
N VAL A 41 11.40 4.75 14.22
CA VAL A 41 10.58 5.87 14.72
C VAL A 41 9.32 5.95 13.86
N VAL A 42 8.15 6.00 14.52
CA VAL A 42 6.86 6.20 13.87
C VAL A 42 6.27 7.50 14.40
N ILE A 43 5.97 8.44 13.50
CA ILE A 43 5.28 9.68 13.81
C ILE A 43 3.83 9.52 13.36
N LEU A 44 2.88 9.64 14.29
CA LEU A 44 1.45 9.60 14.02
C LEU A 44 0.87 10.99 14.26
N GLY A 45 0.26 11.59 13.23
CA GLY A 45 -0.49 12.83 13.36
C GLY A 45 -1.98 12.58 13.18
N PHE A 46 -2.78 13.21 14.03
CA PHE A 46 -4.24 13.17 13.99
C PHE A 46 -4.72 14.58 13.63
N ASP A 47 -5.40 14.72 12.49
CA ASP A 47 -5.91 16.04 12.07
C ASP A 47 -7.01 16.52 13.05
N GLY A 48 -6.93 17.79 13.45
CA GLY A 48 -7.84 18.39 14.42
C GLY A 48 -7.73 17.87 15.86
N ALA A 49 -6.70 17.09 16.20
CA ALA A 49 -6.53 16.59 17.57
C ALA A 49 -6.00 17.68 18.53
N ASP A 50 -6.56 17.70 19.74
CA ASP A 50 -6.23 18.65 20.80
C ASP A 50 -5.88 17.91 22.10
N ALA A 51 -4.72 18.25 22.69
CA ALA A 51 -4.23 17.60 23.91
C ALA A 51 -5.16 17.81 25.11
N ARG A 52 -5.87 18.95 25.19
CA ARG A 52 -6.86 19.18 26.24
C ARG A 52 -8.04 18.22 26.08
N THR A 53 -8.58 18.10 24.87
CA THR A 53 -9.68 17.18 24.56
C THR A 53 -9.32 15.73 24.89
N VAL A 54 -8.13 15.27 24.49
CA VAL A 54 -7.66 13.90 24.82
C VAL A 54 -7.57 13.69 26.35
N ARG A 55 -7.06 14.68 27.09
CA ARG A 55 -7.00 14.64 28.55
C ARG A 55 -8.39 14.51 29.19
N GLU A 56 -9.33 15.33 28.73
CA GLU A 56 -10.70 15.32 29.24
C GLU A 56 -11.40 13.98 28.97
N LEU A 57 -11.20 13.39 27.78
CA LEU A 57 -11.78 12.09 27.44
C LEU A 57 -11.24 10.95 28.31
N MET A 58 -9.93 10.88 28.51
CA MET A 58 -9.32 9.89 29.42
C MET A 58 -9.82 10.04 30.86
N ALA A 59 -10.04 11.27 31.32
CA ALA A 59 -10.53 11.53 32.68
C ALA A 59 -12.02 11.19 32.85
N LYS A 60 -12.85 11.44 31.83
CA LYS A 60 -14.30 11.20 31.88
C LYS A 60 -14.65 9.71 31.80
N GLU A 61 -13.89 8.93 31.05
CA GLU A 61 -14.16 7.49 30.83
C GLU A 61 -12.93 6.62 31.11
N PRO A 62 -12.52 6.43 32.39
CA PRO A 62 -11.35 5.63 32.73
C PRO A 62 -11.42 4.20 32.16
N GLY A 63 -10.34 3.77 31.50
CA GLY A 63 -10.24 2.44 30.89
C GLY A 63 -10.89 2.32 29.50
N ARG A 64 -11.58 3.36 29.01
CA ARG A 64 -12.10 3.40 27.63
C ARG A 64 -11.00 3.62 26.60
N TYR A 65 -9.94 4.33 26.98
CA TYR A 65 -8.84 4.73 26.10
C TYR A 65 -7.48 4.18 26.59
N PRO A 66 -7.35 2.84 26.78
CA PRO A 66 -6.21 2.25 27.47
C PRO A 66 -4.87 2.52 26.78
N THR A 67 -4.87 2.66 25.45
CA THR A 67 -3.65 3.00 24.69
C THR A 67 -3.19 4.44 24.94
N PHE A 68 -4.12 5.41 24.95
CA PHE A 68 -3.77 6.80 25.24
C PHE A 68 -3.34 6.99 26.70
N GLU A 69 -4.03 6.34 27.64
CA GLU A 69 -3.68 6.34 29.06
C GLU A 69 -2.26 5.77 29.29
N LYS A 70 -1.94 4.65 28.62
CA LYS A 70 -0.61 4.05 28.66
C LYS A 70 0.45 4.99 28.06
N LEU A 71 0.20 5.57 26.89
CA LEU A 71 1.13 6.52 26.25
C LEU A 71 1.37 7.75 27.12
N ALA A 72 0.33 8.28 27.77
CA ALA A 72 0.43 9.44 28.63
C ALA A 72 1.19 9.17 29.93
N SER A 73 1.05 7.97 30.51
CA SER A 73 1.70 7.59 31.78
C SER A 73 3.11 7.04 31.62
N SER A 74 3.42 6.37 30.51
CA SER A 74 4.74 5.77 30.25
C SER A 74 5.67 6.64 29.41
N GLY A 75 5.15 7.71 28.81
CA GLY A 75 5.88 8.64 27.96
C GLY A 75 5.71 10.10 28.39
N THR A 76 5.69 11.00 27.40
CA THR A 76 5.42 12.42 27.61
C THR A 76 4.10 12.79 26.95
N PHE A 77 3.22 13.46 27.71
CA PHE A 77 1.96 14.00 27.19
C PHE A 77 1.86 15.49 27.54
N ALA A 78 2.10 16.33 26.54
CA ALA A 78 2.11 17.78 26.68
C ALA A 78 1.41 18.44 25.49
N PRO A 79 0.81 19.64 25.69
CA PRO A 79 0.32 20.43 24.56
C PRO A 79 1.49 20.82 23.63
N LEU A 80 1.26 20.75 22.33
CA LEU A 80 2.18 21.22 21.30
C LEU A 80 1.59 22.46 20.64
N GLU A 81 2.42 23.50 20.47
CA GLU A 81 2.01 24.72 19.78
C GLU A 81 1.84 24.45 18.28
N VAL A 82 0.83 25.08 17.67
CA VAL A 82 0.51 24.92 16.25
C VAL A 82 0.98 26.16 15.50
N VAL A 83 1.47 25.96 14.28
CA VAL A 83 1.84 27.06 13.38
C VAL A 83 0.64 27.92 13.00
N ALA A 84 0.89 29.19 12.67
CA ALA A 84 -0.12 30.12 12.17
C ALA A 84 0.03 30.35 10.66
N PRO A 85 -1.06 30.27 9.86
CA PRO A 85 -2.44 29.94 10.27
C PRO A 85 -2.60 28.45 10.59
N THR A 86 -3.53 28.14 11.51
CA THR A 86 -3.79 26.78 12.01
C THR A 86 -4.66 25.97 11.03
N GLU A 87 -4.14 25.79 9.82
CA GLU A 87 -4.77 25.00 8.76
C GLU A 87 -3.98 23.71 8.50
N SER A 88 -4.66 22.61 8.19
CA SER A 88 -4.03 21.31 7.90
C SER A 88 -2.86 21.39 6.91
N PRO A 89 -2.97 22.02 5.71
CA PRO A 89 -1.85 22.08 4.76
C PRO A 89 -0.62 22.79 5.33
N VAL A 90 -0.82 23.81 6.16
CA VAL A 90 0.25 24.62 6.74
C VAL A 90 0.96 23.85 7.85
N SER A 91 0.19 23.21 8.73
CA SER A 91 0.69 22.38 9.82
C SER A 91 1.46 21.17 9.31
N TRP A 92 0.93 20.47 8.31
CA TRP A 92 1.62 19.30 7.73
C TRP A 92 2.88 19.67 6.98
N ALA A 93 2.89 20.76 6.21
CA ALA A 93 4.10 21.22 5.53
C ALA A 93 5.20 21.61 6.54
N SER A 94 4.82 22.29 7.62
CA SER A 94 5.76 22.72 8.66
C SER A 94 6.29 21.52 9.45
N LEU A 95 5.43 20.57 9.83
CA LEU A 95 5.81 19.36 10.56
C LEU A 95 6.80 18.48 9.75
N ASN A 96 6.53 18.28 8.46
CA ASN A 96 7.38 17.42 7.61
C ASN A 96 8.74 18.06 7.29
N SER A 97 8.82 19.39 7.25
CA SER A 97 10.04 20.11 6.86
C SER A 97 10.84 20.66 8.04
N GLY A 98 10.22 20.77 9.22
CA GLY A 98 10.79 21.49 10.37
C GLY A 98 10.91 23.01 10.14
N ARG A 99 10.22 23.55 9.15
CA ARG A 99 10.29 24.97 8.72
C ARG A 99 8.99 25.71 9.00
N ASN A 100 9.08 27.03 9.08
CA ASN A 100 7.90 27.85 9.28
C ASN A 100 7.09 28.05 7.96
N PRO A 101 5.82 28.48 8.03
CA PRO A 101 4.96 28.62 6.85
C PRO A 101 5.51 29.52 5.73
N ALA A 102 6.30 30.55 6.07
CA ALA A 102 6.91 31.43 5.07
C ALA A 102 8.02 30.71 4.28
N GLU A 103 8.72 29.77 4.91
CA GLU A 103 9.77 28.96 4.28
C GLU A 103 9.22 27.75 3.53
N THR A 104 8.12 27.16 3.99
CA THR A 104 7.46 26.04 3.29
C THR A 104 6.75 26.50 2.02
N GLY A 105 6.36 27.78 1.95
CA GLY A 105 5.61 28.34 0.83
C GLY A 105 4.16 27.84 0.75
N VAL A 106 3.66 27.21 1.81
CA VAL A 106 2.27 26.72 1.92
C VAL A 106 1.51 27.63 2.88
N PRO A 107 0.77 28.65 2.39
CA PRO A 107 0.14 29.65 3.24
C PRO A 107 -1.23 29.21 3.79
N GLY A 108 -1.82 28.15 3.25
CA GLY A 108 -3.18 27.72 3.56
C GLY A 108 -3.82 26.95 2.41
N PHE A 109 -5.12 26.68 2.53
CA PHE A 109 -5.91 26.07 1.45
C PHE A 109 -6.01 26.97 0.22
N ILE A 110 -6.16 28.27 0.45
CA ILE A 110 -6.29 29.28 -0.59
C ILE A 110 -5.13 30.28 -0.48
N ARG A 111 -4.49 30.57 -1.61
CA ARG A 111 -3.51 31.66 -1.74
C ARG A 111 -4.03 32.73 -2.69
N ARG A 112 -3.53 33.94 -2.50
CA ARG A 112 -3.76 35.06 -3.42
C ARG A 112 -2.72 35.01 -4.54
N GLU A 113 -3.18 34.90 -5.77
CA GLU A 113 -2.35 34.97 -6.96
C GLU A 113 -2.29 36.42 -7.48
N LEU A 114 -1.08 36.90 -7.74
CA LEU A 114 -0.80 38.30 -8.11
C LEU A 114 -0.30 38.49 -9.55
N GLY A 115 -0.40 37.45 -10.40
CA GLY A 115 0.14 37.48 -11.78
C GLY A 115 -0.78 38.06 -12.86
N GLY A 116 -2.06 38.33 -12.54
CA GLY A 116 -3.06 38.80 -13.50
C GLY A 116 -3.36 40.31 -13.40
N ARG A 117 -4.37 40.77 -14.16
CA ARG A 117 -4.88 42.16 -14.07
C ARG A 117 -5.42 42.52 -12.69
N SER A 118 -5.92 41.53 -11.97
CA SER A 118 -6.46 41.67 -10.62
C SER A 118 -6.06 40.47 -9.78
N PRO A 119 -5.97 40.61 -8.44
CA PRO A 119 -5.78 39.48 -7.55
C PRO A 119 -6.90 38.44 -7.68
N ALA A 120 -6.52 37.16 -7.70
CA ALA A 120 -7.46 36.04 -7.78
C ALA A 120 -7.13 34.97 -6.73
N PRO A 121 -8.12 34.20 -6.26
CA PRO A 121 -7.87 33.05 -5.39
C PRO A 121 -7.31 31.88 -6.21
N ASN A 122 -6.37 31.14 -5.63
CA ASN A 122 -5.85 29.88 -6.18
C ASN A 122 -5.56 28.90 -5.02
N PHE A 123 -5.35 27.61 -5.30
CA PHE A 123 -4.97 26.64 -4.29
C PHE A 123 -3.57 26.96 -3.73
N GLY A 124 -3.45 26.96 -2.40
CA GLY A 124 -2.22 27.34 -1.70
C GLY A 124 -1.18 26.22 -1.55
N TYR A 125 -1.63 24.98 -1.65
CA TYR A 125 -0.84 23.77 -1.37
C TYR A 125 -0.68 22.86 -2.59
N ILE A 126 -1.16 23.31 -3.76
CA ILE A 126 -1.10 22.57 -5.02
C ILE A 126 -0.40 23.46 -6.05
N GLU A 127 0.63 22.91 -6.68
CA GLU A 127 1.24 23.52 -7.85
C GLU A 127 0.83 22.72 -9.10
N ARG A 128 0.10 23.37 -10.00
CA ARG A 128 -0.25 22.77 -11.28
C ARG A 128 0.92 22.93 -12.24
N LYS A 129 1.67 21.84 -12.45
CA LYS A 129 2.71 21.76 -13.48
C LYS A 129 2.28 20.80 -14.58
N SER A 130 2.37 21.25 -15.82
CA SER A 130 2.32 20.35 -16.97
C SER A 130 3.70 19.73 -17.15
N LYS A 131 3.79 18.41 -17.00
CA LYS A 131 4.98 17.62 -17.36
C LYS A 131 4.62 16.71 -18.53
N LYS A 132 5.58 16.39 -19.38
CA LYS A 132 5.36 15.31 -20.35
C LYS A 132 5.28 13.99 -19.61
N LEU A 133 4.58 13.02 -20.20
CA LEU A 133 4.47 11.69 -19.62
C LEU A 133 5.84 11.03 -19.42
N GLU A 134 6.78 11.28 -20.34
CA GLU A 134 8.18 10.81 -20.26
C GLU A 134 9.00 11.38 -19.10
N ASP A 135 8.54 12.49 -18.48
CA ASP A 135 9.26 13.20 -17.40
C ASP A 135 8.66 12.92 -15.99
N LEU A 136 7.63 12.07 -15.90
CA LEU A 136 7.06 11.66 -14.62
C LEU A 136 7.91 10.52 -14.07
N GLU A 137 8.50 10.71 -12.89
CA GLU A 137 9.12 9.60 -12.14
C GLU A 137 8.04 8.55 -11.91
N ASP A 138 8.22 7.39 -12.53
CA ASP A 138 7.30 6.27 -12.42
C ASP A 138 7.12 5.92 -10.93
N ALA A 139 5.99 6.32 -10.34
CA ALA A 139 5.44 5.52 -9.26
C ALA A 139 5.23 4.13 -9.88
N PRO A 140 5.90 3.06 -9.39
CA PRO A 140 5.83 1.78 -10.07
C PRO A 140 4.39 1.28 -9.95
N ILE A 141 3.58 1.55 -10.97
CA ILE A 141 2.45 0.71 -11.32
C ILE A 141 3.10 -0.67 -11.42
N PRO A 142 2.70 -1.67 -10.63
CA PRO A 142 3.40 -2.95 -10.57
C PRO A 142 3.54 -3.48 -12.00
N LEU A 143 4.75 -3.34 -12.54
CA LEU A 143 5.05 -3.76 -13.89
C LEU A 143 4.97 -5.28 -13.89
N TRP A 144 4.57 -5.85 -15.02
CA TRP A 144 4.61 -7.29 -15.25
C TRP A 144 6.04 -7.79 -15.06
N THR A 145 6.37 -8.25 -13.86
CA THR A 145 7.69 -8.86 -13.61
C THR A 145 7.74 -10.22 -14.31
N PRO A 146 8.94 -10.72 -14.65
CA PRO A 146 9.08 -12.07 -15.19
C PRO A 146 8.39 -13.13 -14.31
N ALA A 147 8.37 -12.92 -12.99
CA ALA A 147 7.68 -13.78 -12.04
C ALA A 147 6.14 -13.71 -12.18
N ILE A 148 5.57 -12.50 -12.27
CA ILE A 148 4.12 -12.30 -12.46
C ILE A 148 3.69 -12.87 -13.82
N THR A 149 4.46 -12.59 -14.87
CA THR A 149 4.20 -13.10 -16.22
C THR A 149 4.25 -14.64 -16.26
N ALA A 150 5.24 -15.25 -15.62
CA ALA A 150 5.36 -16.71 -15.54
C ALA A 150 4.20 -17.34 -14.73
N ALA A 151 3.79 -16.71 -13.62
CA ALA A 151 2.69 -17.19 -12.80
C ALA A 151 1.35 -17.15 -13.55
N VAL A 152 1.07 -16.05 -14.26
CA VAL A 152 -0.17 -15.90 -15.05
C VAL A 152 -0.19 -16.88 -16.23
N ALA A 153 0.91 -16.99 -16.98
CA ALA A 153 1.01 -17.94 -18.09
C ALA A 153 0.88 -19.40 -17.62
N GLY A 154 1.55 -19.76 -16.52
CA GLY A 154 1.49 -21.10 -15.92
C GLY A 154 0.08 -21.46 -15.45
N GLY A 155 -0.61 -20.53 -14.78
CA GLY A 155 -2.01 -20.71 -14.38
C GLY A 155 -2.95 -20.92 -15.57
N GLY A 156 -2.75 -20.16 -16.65
CA GLY A 156 -3.51 -20.34 -17.91
C GLY A 156 -3.31 -21.72 -18.54
N VAL A 157 -2.06 -22.19 -18.63
CA VAL A 157 -1.74 -23.53 -19.15
C VAL A 157 -2.35 -24.62 -18.27
N PHE A 158 -2.26 -24.49 -16.94
CA PHE A 158 -2.84 -25.45 -16.00
C PHE A 158 -4.35 -25.58 -16.19
N LEU A 159 -5.08 -24.45 -16.27
CA LEU A 159 -6.52 -24.44 -16.46
C LEU A 159 -6.92 -25.06 -17.82
N ALA A 160 -6.15 -24.80 -18.88
CA ALA A 160 -6.40 -25.40 -20.19
C ALA A 160 -6.22 -26.92 -20.17
N VAL A 161 -5.15 -27.42 -19.53
CA VAL A 161 -4.91 -28.86 -19.37
C VAL A 161 -6.00 -29.51 -18.52
N LEU A 162 -6.40 -28.87 -17.42
CA LEU A 162 -7.49 -29.34 -16.56
C LEU A 162 -8.81 -29.42 -17.34
N LEU A 163 -9.14 -28.41 -18.13
CA LEU A 163 -10.35 -28.40 -18.96
C LEU A 163 -10.34 -29.53 -20.00
N LEU A 164 -9.22 -29.75 -20.69
CA LEU A 164 -9.08 -30.84 -21.65
C LEU A 164 -9.22 -32.21 -20.98
N ALA A 165 -8.64 -32.39 -19.79
CA ALA A 165 -8.79 -33.62 -19.02
C ALA A 165 -10.25 -33.87 -18.59
N LEU A 166 -10.95 -32.83 -18.13
CA LEU A 166 -12.37 -32.91 -17.77
C LEU A 166 -13.25 -33.23 -18.99
N LEU A 167 -12.97 -32.64 -20.16
CA LEU A 167 -13.69 -32.93 -21.41
C LEU A 167 -13.44 -34.36 -21.90
N ALA A 168 -12.21 -34.86 -21.81
CA ALA A 168 -11.89 -36.25 -22.13
C ALA A 168 -12.59 -37.23 -21.19
N PHE A 169 -12.61 -36.93 -19.89
CA PHE A 169 -13.34 -37.73 -18.89
C PHE A 169 -14.84 -37.76 -19.17
N ARG A 170 -15.46 -36.60 -19.47
CA ARG A 170 -16.87 -36.53 -19.85
C ARG A 170 -17.19 -37.38 -21.08
N ARG A 171 -16.33 -37.35 -22.11
CA ARG A 171 -16.52 -38.19 -23.31
C ARG A 171 -16.42 -39.68 -23.00
N LEU A 172 -15.48 -40.08 -22.14
CA LEU A 172 -15.31 -41.47 -21.72
C LEU A 172 -16.45 -41.97 -20.82
N ALA A 173 -17.01 -41.11 -19.97
CA ALA A 173 -18.12 -41.45 -19.08
C ALA A 173 -19.48 -41.55 -19.79
N VAL A 174 -19.67 -40.86 -20.92
CA VAL A 174 -20.89 -40.92 -21.74
C VAL A 174 -20.84 -42.05 -22.79
N ALA A 175 -19.65 -42.63 -23.04
CA ALA A 175 -19.45 -43.74 -23.98
C ALA A 175 -19.60 -45.14 -23.35
N VAL A 176 -20.14 -45.22 -22.13
CA VAL A 176 -20.52 -46.45 -21.39
C VAL A 176 -22.04 -46.44 -21.23
#